data_AF-A0A7R9JUW9-F1
#
_entry.id   AF-A0A7R9JUW9-F1
#
_cell.length_a   1.000
_cell.length_b   1.000
_cell.length_c   1.000
_cell.angle_alpha   90.00
_cell.angle_beta   90.00
_cell.angle_gamma   90.00
#
_symmetry.space_group_name_H-M   'P 1'
#
loop_
_entity.id
_entity.type
_entity.pdbx_description
1 polymer ?
#
loop_
_entity_poly.entity_id
_entity_poly.type
_entity_poly.pdbx_seq_one_letter_code
_entity_poly.pdbx_strand_id
1 'polypeptide(L)'
;MITSSVPFPFLYAQFNMCVVRALAETIVRGAVGLSTLDRTGIEGVLKVLQAMCRTRHKESHAAYRLLSLITGILPHVARLNFDSVKENLMALLIPFLFSTSRNKYGVKVYSQLIKSVAEFTKFDPTGVWARWQPKKEEGRTAVSEELIFHLKSPFHEIRMSCAGYVGLLFHSSVTPVSVQWHKRSYEKVCAAVMESFVVEGDLSREEKIDEGANRTASAMHTMATMVVVCPAWRRKALFMIFQLVHEKNISFELVCKVLRLVGEHLKLQECSQLVKVNASYLVHHWMEQEYQLQKFPWQLMGCVSITQFYRQYKDIIVPILLQREEEEETLTHVSQKVGKNVRELVEGCFPHSMACLLPYIASNDSTDSSSITEAEKNTSKCLHNQLERILGGDAINTLITMRIDEVIVNVIRLLYDPRHFSELCGCQMTLPEPIPPVLNHSMVMKVVEHLQESCPDSSVALVSTLSQRVPHQLQRILLPLASDIHHAPTQEDKLQAFHRYATFADILAEQLTMPVGLHTMNLFVVRDVIYTLIHLLRGGGLLFDPLCHFFHRFCSMILPSRSVCL
;
A
#
# COMPACT_ATOMS: atom_id res chain seq x y z
N MET A 1 -0.03 -62.21 -41.67
CA MET A 1 -1.47 -62.05 -41.41
C MET A 1 -1.58 -61.52 -39.99
N ILE A 2 -1.81 -60.23 -39.73
CA ILE A 2 -3.03 -59.46 -39.98
C ILE A 2 -2.62 -58.04 -40.41
N THR A 3 -2.93 -57.67 -41.64
CA THR A 3 -2.92 -56.29 -42.14
C THR A 3 -4.26 -55.66 -41.78
N SER A 4 -4.33 -54.87 -40.71
CA SER A 4 -5.51 -54.06 -40.43
C SER A 4 -5.49 -52.83 -41.32
N SER A 5 -6.01 -52.96 -42.54
CA SER A 5 -6.30 -51.81 -43.41
C SER A 5 -7.39 -50.97 -42.76
N VAL A 6 -7.02 -49.82 -42.20
CA VAL A 6 -7.98 -48.81 -41.76
C VAL A 6 -8.81 -48.40 -42.99
N PRO A 7 -10.15 -48.47 -42.96
CA PRO A 7 -10.97 -48.19 -44.14
C PRO A 7 -10.74 -46.77 -44.66
N PHE A 8 -10.51 -46.60 -45.96
CA PHE A 8 -10.34 -45.30 -46.63
C PHE A 8 -11.43 -44.26 -46.30
N PRO A 9 -12.72 -44.62 -46.10
CA PRO A 9 -13.76 -43.68 -45.66
C PRO A 9 -13.51 -43.11 -44.26
N PHE A 10 -12.87 -43.87 -43.37
CA PHE A 10 -12.53 -43.44 -42.01
C PHE A 10 -11.39 -42.43 -42.03
N LEU A 11 -10.37 -42.66 -42.86
CA LEU A 11 -9.26 -41.72 -43.09
C LEU A 11 -9.74 -40.43 -43.78
N TYR A 12 -10.65 -40.53 -44.74
CA TYR A 12 -11.25 -39.38 -45.43
C TYR A 12 -12.15 -38.54 -44.51
N ALA A 13 -12.96 -39.18 -43.66
CA ALA A 13 -13.76 -38.47 -42.66
C ALA A 13 -12.90 -37.80 -41.59
N GLN A 14 -11.83 -38.46 -41.13
CA GLN A 14 -10.86 -37.85 -40.21
C GLN A 14 -10.11 -36.68 -40.85
N PHE A 15 -9.71 -36.79 -42.12
CA PHE A 15 -9.06 -35.72 -42.87
C PHE A 15 -9.98 -34.49 -43.04
N ASN A 16 -11.22 -34.68 -43.47
CA ASN A 16 -12.20 -33.60 -43.60
C ASN A 16 -12.50 -32.93 -42.26
N MET A 17 -12.61 -33.71 -41.18
CA MET A 17 -12.77 -33.16 -39.83
C MET A 17 -11.53 -32.36 -39.40
N CYS A 18 -10.32 -32.78 -39.74
CA CYS A 18 -9.09 -32.03 -39.46
C CYS A 18 -9.03 -30.71 -40.24
N VAL A 19 -9.42 -30.70 -41.52
CA VAL A 19 -9.44 -29.48 -42.36
C VAL A 19 -10.48 -28.49 -41.85
N VAL A 20 -11.71 -28.94 -41.56
CA VAL A 20 -12.77 -28.08 -40.99
C VAL A 20 -12.33 -27.48 -39.64
N ARG A 21 -11.63 -28.26 -38.80
CA ARG A 21 -11.08 -27.78 -37.52
C ARG A 21 -9.98 -26.74 -37.71
N ALA A 22 -9.05 -26.95 -38.63
CA ALA A 22 -7.98 -26.00 -38.92
C ALA A 22 -8.54 -24.69 -39.50
N LEU A 23 -9.57 -24.78 -40.35
CA LEU A 23 -10.29 -23.63 -40.89
C LEU A 23 -11.00 -22.86 -39.77
N ALA A 24 -11.74 -23.55 -38.89
CA ALA A 24 -12.40 -22.93 -37.74
C ALA A 24 -11.41 -22.21 -36.81
N GLU A 25 -10.27 -22.83 -36.50
CA GLU A 25 -9.21 -22.20 -35.71
C GLU A 25 -8.63 -20.96 -36.40
N THR A 26 -8.43 -21.02 -37.72
CA THR A 26 -7.91 -19.90 -38.52
C THR A 26 -8.89 -18.72 -38.58
N ILE A 27 -10.18 -19.00 -38.74
CA ILE A 27 -11.24 -17.98 -38.73
C ILE A 27 -11.27 -17.25 -37.38
N VAL A 28 -11.25 -17.99 -36.27
CA VAL A 28 -11.25 -17.39 -34.93
C VAL A 28 -9.97 -16.57 -34.71
N ARG A 29 -8.80 -17.07 -35.13
CA ARG A 29 -7.55 -16.28 -35.06
C ARG A 29 -7.61 -14.99 -35.87
N GLY A 30 -8.14 -15.07 -37.09
CA GLY A 30 -8.35 -13.91 -37.95
C GLY A 30 -9.22 -12.87 -37.25
N ALA A 31 -10.34 -13.31 -36.67
CA ALA A 31 -11.26 -12.44 -35.93
C ALA A 31 -10.59 -11.81 -34.69
N VAL A 32 -9.86 -12.61 -33.89
CA VAL A 32 -9.10 -12.11 -32.73
C VAL A 32 -8.11 -11.01 -33.12
N GLY A 33 -7.46 -11.14 -34.28
CA GLY A 33 -6.49 -10.17 -34.81
C GLY A 33 -7.09 -8.88 -35.37
N LEU A 34 -8.41 -8.75 -35.47
CA LEU A 34 -9.05 -7.51 -35.92
C LEU A 34 -8.97 -6.43 -34.85
N SER A 35 -8.99 -5.16 -35.26
CA SER A 35 -9.03 -4.01 -34.35
C SER A 35 -10.39 -3.84 -33.67
N THR A 36 -11.47 -4.13 -34.38
CA THR A 36 -12.85 -4.11 -33.90
C THR A 36 -13.64 -5.29 -34.46
N LEU A 37 -14.58 -5.79 -33.66
CA LEU A 37 -15.59 -6.74 -34.07
C LEU A 37 -16.95 -6.23 -33.60
N ASP A 38 -17.95 -6.33 -34.48
CA ASP A 38 -19.32 -6.05 -34.10
C ASP A 38 -19.93 -7.21 -33.29
N ARG A 39 -21.13 -6.98 -32.74
CA ARG A 39 -21.83 -7.96 -31.91
C ARG A 39 -22.06 -9.28 -32.65
N THR A 40 -22.52 -9.22 -33.89
CA THR A 40 -22.81 -10.39 -34.72
C THR A 40 -21.57 -11.22 -35.02
N GLY A 41 -20.43 -10.57 -35.29
CA GLY A 41 -19.14 -11.22 -35.47
C GLY A 41 -18.68 -11.93 -34.20
N ILE A 42 -18.80 -11.28 -33.04
CA ILE A 42 -18.44 -11.88 -31.75
C ILE A 42 -19.33 -13.08 -31.42
N GLU A 43 -20.65 -12.96 -31.59
CA GLU A 43 -21.58 -14.08 -31.37
C GLU A 43 -21.27 -15.25 -32.31
N GLY A 44 -20.91 -14.99 -33.56
CA GLY A 44 -20.46 -16.00 -34.52
C GLY A 44 -19.18 -16.71 -34.06
N VAL A 45 -18.16 -15.95 -33.64
CA VAL A 45 -16.89 -16.49 -33.11
C VAL A 45 -17.12 -17.35 -31.87
N LEU A 46 -17.95 -16.89 -30.94
CA LEU A 46 -18.27 -17.64 -29.72
C LEU A 46 -18.98 -18.96 -30.03
N LYS A 47 -19.89 -19.01 -31.02
CA LYS A 47 -20.52 -20.26 -31.46
C LYS A 47 -19.51 -21.26 -32.02
N VAL A 48 -18.55 -20.79 -32.82
CA VAL A 48 -17.46 -21.64 -33.35
C VAL A 48 -16.59 -22.18 -32.20
N LEU A 49 -16.20 -21.32 -31.25
CA LEU A 49 -15.45 -21.72 -30.06
C LEU A 49 -16.20 -22.75 -29.22
N GLN A 50 -17.51 -22.57 -29.00
CA GLN A 50 -18.35 -23.53 -28.29
C GLN A 50 -18.34 -24.91 -28.96
N ALA A 51 -18.45 -24.97 -30.29
CA ALA A 51 -18.38 -26.22 -31.03
C ALA A 51 -17.02 -26.91 -30.89
N MET A 52 -15.92 -26.14 -30.93
CA MET A 52 -14.57 -26.68 -30.74
C MET A 52 -14.33 -27.17 -29.29
N CYS A 53 -14.80 -26.43 -28.29
CA CYS A 53 -14.67 -26.80 -26.87
C CYS A 53 -15.38 -28.13 -26.56
N ARG A 54 -16.59 -28.36 -27.10
CA ARG A 54 -17.34 -29.61 -26.87
C ARG A 54 -16.57 -30.86 -27.27
N THR A 55 -15.73 -30.77 -28.30
CA THR A 55 -15.06 -31.94 -28.89
C THR A 55 -13.63 -32.14 -28.39
N ARG A 56 -12.89 -31.08 -28.04
CA ARG A 56 -11.43 -31.17 -27.84
C ARG A 56 -10.89 -30.61 -26.54
N HIS A 57 -11.72 -30.08 -25.63
CA HIS A 57 -11.21 -29.52 -24.38
C HIS A 57 -10.39 -30.53 -23.55
N LYS A 58 -10.64 -31.84 -23.68
CA LYS A 58 -9.89 -32.88 -22.94
C LYS A 58 -8.46 -33.11 -23.46
N GLU A 59 -8.16 -32.74 -24.70
CA GLU A 59 -6.82 -32.91 -25.29
C GLU A 59 -5.93 -31.74 -24.86
N SER A 60 -4.80 -31.99 -24.20
CA SER A 60 -3.96 -30.93 -23.62
C SER A 60 -3.54 -29.85 -24.63
N HIS A 61 -3.13 -30.23 -25.84
CA HIS A 61 -2.72 -29.27 -26.87
C HIS A 61 -3.89 -28.44 -27.42
N ALA A 62 -5.05 -29.07 -27.61
CA ALA A 62 -6.25 -28.37 -28.08
C ALA A 62 -6.82 -27.46 -26.98
N ALA A 63 -6.80 -27.90 -25.72
CA ALA A 63 -7.17 -27.11 -24.55
C ALA A 63 -6.37 -25.81 -24.47
N TYR A 64 -5.04 -25.91 -24.58
CA TYR A 64 -4.14 -24.75 -24.61
C TYR A 64 -4.53 -23.76 -25.71
N ARG A 65 -4.72 -24.24 -26.95
CA ARG A 65 -5.11 -23.38 -28.08
C ARG A 65 -6.47 -22.74 -27.88
N LEU A 66 -7.46 -23.51 -27.40
CA LEU A 66 -8.80 -22.99 -27.15
C LEU A 66 -8.80 -21.90 -26.08
N LEU A 67 -8.09 -22.13 -24.97
CA LEU A 67 -7.89 -21.11 -23.94
C LEU A 67 -7.24 -19.85 -24.51
N SER A 68 -6.22 -19.99 -25.35
CA SER A 68 -5.57 -18.84 -26.00
C SER A 68 -6.54 -18.04 -26.89
N LEU A 69 -7.45 -18.71 -27.60
CA LEU A 69 -8.46 -18.03 -28.43
C LEU A 69 -9.55 -17.37 -27.57
N ILE A 70 -9.98 -18.03 -26.49
CA ILE A 70 -10.92 -17.47 -25.50
C ILE A 70 -10.33 -16.18 -24.89
N THR A 71 -9.04 -16.19 -24.57
CA THR A 71 -8.34 -14.99 -24.09
C THR A 71 -8.24 -13.92 -25.16
N GLY A 72 -7.94 -14.30 -26.41
CA GLY A 72 -7.81 -13.34 -27.50
C GLY A 72 -9.10 -12.59 -27.85
N ILE A 73 -10.26 -13.22 -27.69
CA ILE A 73 -11.55 -12.56 -27.99
C ILE A 73 -12.04 -11.65 -26.85
N LEU A 74 -11.48 -11.79 -25.65
CA LEU A 74 -11.91 -11.05 -24.45
C LEU A 74 -11.93 -9.52 -24.63
N PRO A 75 -10.91 -8.84 -25.20
CA PRO A 75 -10.95 -7.38 -25.39
C PRO A 75 -12.11 -6.92 -26.29
N HIS A 76 -12.54 -7.76 -27.22
CA HIS A 76 -13.70 -7.49 -28.08
C HIS A 76 -15.00 -7.63 -27.30
N VAL A 77 -15.12 -8.68 -26.48
CA VAL A 77 -16.29 -8.91 -25.61
C VAL A 77 -16.40 -7.84 -24.52
N ALA A 78 -15.30 -7.46 -23.89
CA ALA A 78 -15.28 -6.48 -22.80
C ALA A 78 -15.69 -5.08 -23.26
N ARG A 79 -15.39 -4.71 -24.51
CA ARG A 79 -15.85 -3.44 -25.12
C ARG A 79 -17.35 -3.41 -25.38
N LEU A 80 -17.99 -4.58 -25.48
CA LEU A 80 -19.43 -4.68 -25.65
C LEU A 80 -20.13 -4.69 -24.28
N ASN A 81 -21.04 -3.74 -24.09
CA ASN A 81 -21.90 -3.68 -22.91
C ASN A 81 -23.13 -4.61 -23.05
N PHE A 82 -22.90 -5.88 -23.36
CA PHE A 82 -23.94 -6.90 -23.47
C PHE A 82 -23.63 -8.10 -22.57
N ASP A 83 -24.45 -8.29 -21.53
CA ASP A 83 -24.23 -9.34 -20.53
C ASP A 83 -24.32 -10.75 -21.13
N SER A 84 -25.22 -10.98 -22.09
CA SER A 84 -25.35 -12.28 -22.75
C SER A 84 -24.08 -12.76 -23.46
N VAL A 85 -23.29 -11.83 -24.01
CA VAL A 85 -22.02 -12.14 -24.68
C VAL A 85 -20.93 -12.46 -23.64
N LYS A 86 -20.91 -11.71 -22.54
CA LYS A 86 -20.01 -11.95 -21.39
C LYS A 86 -20.30 -13.30 -20.75
N GLU A 87 -21.57 -13.64 -20.53
CA GLU A 87 -22.03 -14.93 -20.03
C GLU A 87 -21.62 -16.08 -20.96
N ASN A 88 -21.78 -15.92 -22.28
CA ASN A 88 -21.36 -16.92 -23.26
C ASN A 88 -19.84 -17.15 -23.25
N LEU A 89 -19.04 -16.09 -23.11
CA LEU A 89 -17.60 -16.20 -22.96
C LEU A 89 -17.23 -16.91 -21.65
N MET A 90 -17.90 -16.56 -20.54
CA MET A 90 -17.70 -17.22 -19.25
C MET A 90 -18.04 -18.71 -19.30
N ALA A 91 -19.13 -19.10 -19.98
CA ALA A 91 -19.49 -20.50 -20.18
C ALA A 91 -18.42 -21.31 -20.92
N LEU A 92 -17.57 -20.66 -21.72
CA LEU A 92 -16.41 -21.29 -22.36
C LEU A 92 -15.22 -21.46 -21.41
N LEU A 93 -15.01 -20.52 -20.49
CA LEU A 93 -13.89 -20.54 -19.54
C LEU A 93 -14.12 -21.53 -18.38
N ILE A 94 -15.35 -21.58 -17.84
CA ILE A 94 -15.72 -22.37 -16.64
C ILE A 94 -15.30 -23.85 -16.72
N PRO A 95 -15.46 -24.57 -17.84
CA PRO A 95 -14.99 -25.96 -17.96
C PRO A 95 -13.48 -26.12 -17.73
N PHE A 96 -12.67 -25.13 -18.09
CA PHE A 96 -11.23 -25.15 -17.86
C PHE A 96 -10.89 -24.90 -16.39
N LEU A 97 -11.60 -24.00 -15.71
CA LEU A 97 -11.48 -23.78 -14.26
C LEU A 97 -11.80 -25.07 -13.46
N PHE A 98 -12.90 -25.75 -13.81
CA PHE A 98 -13.26 -27.04 -13.19
C PHE A 98 -12.28 -28.17 -13.48
N SER A 99 -11.71 -28.20 -14.69
CA SER A 99 -10.79 -29.27 -15.07
C SER A 99 -9.42 -29.09 -14.42
N THR A 100 -8.99 -27.85 -14.29
CA THR A 100 -7.78 -27.44 -13.58
C THR A 100 -7.90 -27.76 -12.10
N SER A 101 -8.96 -27.33 -11.40
CA SER A 101 -9.18 -27.67 -9.98
C SER A 101 -9.26 -29.19 -9.67
N ARG A 102 -9.36 -30.04 -10.69
CA ARG A 102 -9.34 -31.52 -10.59
C ARG A 102 -8.03 -32.15 -11.07
N ASN A 103 -6.96 -31.37 -11.25
CA ASN A 103 -5.66 -31.80 -11.77
C ASN A 103 -5.73 -32.58 -13.09
N LYS A 104 -6.68 -32.24 -13.98
CA LYS A 104 -6.87 -32.97 -15.25
C LYS A 104 -5.98 -32.49 -16.39
N TYR A 105 -5.24 -31.41 -16.19
CA TYR A 105 -4.33 -30.85 -17.19
C TYR A 105 -2.92 -30.71 -16.63
N GLY A 106 -1.92 -30.78 -17.52
CA GLY A 106 -0.55 -30.46 -17.19
C GLY A 106 -0.25 -28.96 -17.14
N VAL A 107 0.97 -28.63 -16.73
CA VAL A 107 1.45 -27.27 -16.45
C VAL A 107 1.23 -26.29 -17.60
N LYS A 108 1.44 -26.69 -18.87
CA LYS A 108 1.25 -25.79 -20.03
C LYS A 108 -0.17 -25.21 -20.14
N VAL A 109 -1.19 -26.03 -19.90
CA VAL A 109 -2.60 -25.59 -19.97
C VAL A 109 -2.93 -24.73 -18.76
N TYR A 110 -2.41 -25.10 -17.58
CA TYR A 110 -2.51 -24.31 -16.37
C TYR A 110 -1.91 -22.91 -16.54
N SER A 111 -0.66 -22.80 -17.01
CA SER A 111 0.01 -21.52 -17.25
C SER A 111 -0.80 -20.65 -18.23
N GLN A 112 -1.40 -21.26 -19.27
CA GLN A 112 -2.29 -20.54 -20.17
C GLN A 112 -3.59 -20.11 -19.50
N LEU A 113 -4.19 -20.94 -18.65
CA LEU A 113 -5.37 -20.58 -17.88
C LEU A 113 -5.09 -19.42 -16.91
N ILE A 114 -3.97 -19.40 -16.20
CA ILE A 114 -3.59 -18.27 -15.33
C ILE A 114 -3.44 -16.99 -16.16
N LYS A 115 -2.84 -17.06 -17.35
CA LYS A 115 -2.80 -15.91 -18.28
C LYS A 115 -4.21 -15.47 -18.68
N SER A 116 -5.10 -16.42 -18.98
CA SER A 116 -6.50 -16.11 -19.26
C SER A 116 -7.14 -15.39 -18.07
N VAL A 117 -7.04 -15.94 -16.86
CA VAL A 117 -7.56 -15.33 -15.62
C VAL A 117 -7.01 -13.90 -15.43
N ALA A 118 -5.71 -13.70 -15.63
CA ALA A 118 -5.09 -12.39 -15.53
C ALA A 118 -5.70 -11.39 -16.54
N GLU A 119 -5.92 -11.80 -17.79
CA GLU A 119 -6.61 -10.95 -18.78
C GLU A 119 -8.05 -10.63 -18.37
N PHE A 120 -8.83 -11.60 -17.89
CA PHE A 120 -10.17 -11.33 -17.34
C PHE A 120 -10.11 -10.33 -16.19
N THR A 121 -9.12 -10.45 -15.30
CA THR A 121 -8.93 -9.53 -14.16
C THR A 121 -8.63 -8.10 -14.61
N LYS A 122 -7.95 -7.89 -15.75
CA LYS A 122 -7.72 -6.53 -16.28
C LYS A 122 -9.02 -5.84 -16.70
N PHE A 123 -9.99 -6.59 -17.22
CA PHE A 123 -11.27 -6.04 -17.68
C PHE A 123 -12.37 -6.06 -16.62
N ASP A 124 -12.21 -6.84 -15.55
CA ASP A 124 -13.17 -6.96 -14.45
C ASP A 124 -12.48 -7.27 -13.11
N PRO A 125 -11.67 -6.33 -12.56
CA PRO A 125 -10.82 -6.59 -11.40
C PRO A 125 -11.62 -6.97 -10.14
N THR A 126 -12.80 -6.35 -9.96
CA THR A 126 -13.71 -6.60 -8.83
C THR A 126 -14.69 -7.76 -9.08
N GLY A 127 -14.64 -8.38 -10.26
CA GLY A 127 -15.45 -9.55 -10.59
C GLY A 127 -16.95 -9.29 -10.62
N VAL A 128 -17.39 -8.19 -11.24
CA VAL A 128 -18.81 -7.84 -11.37
C VAL A 128 -19.53 -8.87 -12.27
N TRP A 129 -18.92 -9.24 -13.39
CA TRP A 129 -19.53 -10.15 -14.38
C TRP A 129 -18.72 -11.44 -14.58
N ALA A 130 -17.40 -11.39 -14.42
CA ALA A 130 -16.52 -12.54 -14.55
C ALA A 130 -16.56 -13.38 -13.26
N ARG A 131 -17.63 -14.15 -13.09
CA ARG A 131 -17.87 -14.98 -11.90
C ARG A 131 -18.14 -16.44 -12.26
N TRP A 132 -17.74 -17.35 -11.38
CA TRP A 132 -17.98 -18.78 -11.52
C TRP A 132 -18.24 -19.44 -10.17
N GLN A 133 -18.84 -20.63 -10.14
CA GLN A 133 -19.13 -21.35 -8.90
C GLN A 133 -18.20 -22.55 -8.75
N PRO A 134 -17.26 -22.54 -7.79
CA PRO A 134 -16.45 -23.70 -7.46
C PRO A 134 -17.33 -24.83 -6.90
N LYS A 135 -16.96 -26.10 -7.14
CA LYS A 135 -17.79 -27.24 -6.69
C LYS A 135 -17.88 -27.42 -5.18
N LYS A 136 -16.92 -26.88 -4.43
CA LYS A 136 -16.77 -27.06 -2.98
C LYS A 136 -17.17 -25.83 -2.18
N GLU A 137 -17.63 -24.76 -2.83
CA GLU A 137 -17.99 -23.50 -2.18
C GLU A 137 -19.44 -23.11 -2.49
N GLU A 138 -20.11 -22.56 -1.49
CA GLU A 138 -21.43 -21.99 -1.66
C GLU A 138 -21.32 -20.59 -2.28
N GLY A 139 -22.00 -20.39 -3.41
CA GLY A 139 -22.03 -19.10 -4.12
C GLY A 139 -21.02 -18.98 -5.27
N ARG A 140 -21.16 -17.90 -6.05
CA ARG A 140 -20.25 -17.58 -7.16
C ARG A 140 -19.07 -16.76 -6.64
N THR A 141 -17.85 -17.14 -6.97
CA THR A 141 -16.63 -16.36 -6.77
C THR A 141 -16.21 -15.61 -8.04
N ALA A 142 -15.41 -14.56 -7.90
CA ALA A 142 -14.83 -13.86 -9.04
C ALA A 142 -13.71 -14.71 -9.66
N VAL A 143 -13.58 -14.67 -10.98
CA VAL A 143 -12.48 -15.33 -11.70
C VAL A 143 -11.12 -14.81 -11.23
N SER A 144 -11.04 -13.53 -10.84
CA SER A 144 -9.82 -12.94 -10.33
C SER A 144 -9.30 -13.58 -9.03
N GLU A 145 -10.18 -14.18 -8.21
CA GLU A 145 -9.77 -14.91 -7.00
C GLU A 145 -8.96 -16.17 -7.31
N GLU A 146 -9.02 -16.69 -8.54
CA GLU A 146 -8.19 -17.82 -8.98
C GLU A 146 -6.69 -17.49 -8.94
N LEU A 147 -6.32 -16.21 -9.13
CA LEU A 147 -4.93 -15.78 -8.96
C LEU A 147 -4.45 -16.04 -7.54
N ILE A 148 -5.29 -15.75 -6.54
CA ILE A 148 -5.00 -15.95 -5.12
C ILE A 148 -5.00 -17.44 -4.79
N PHE A 149 -6.01 -18.18 -5.23
CA PHE A 149 -6.12 -19.63 -5.00
C PHE A 149 -4.87 -20.37 -5.46
N HIS A 150 -4.36 -20.02 -6.65
CA HIS A 150 -3.21 -20.67 -7.24
C HIS A 150 -1.84 -20.20 -6.73
N LEU A 151 -1.77 -19.22 -5.81
CA LEU A 151 -0.53 -18.93 -5.05
C LEU A 151 -0.10 -20.13 -4.19
N LYS A 152 -1.05 -21.01 -3.83
CA LYS A 152 -0.80 -22.24 -3.07
C LYS A 152 -0.58 -23.47 -3.96
N SER A 153 -0.58 -23.31 -5.28
CA SER A 153 -0.44 -24.41 -6.24
C SER A 153 0.76 -25.31 -5.90
N PRO A 154 0.68 -26.64 -6.07
CA PRO A 154 1.84 -27.51 -5.92
C PRO A 154 2.92 -27.24 -6.98
N PHE A 155 2.54 -26.65 -8.12
CA PHE A 155 3.47 -26.35 -9.20
C PHE A 155 4.10 -24.95 -9.04
N HIS A 156 5.42 -24.89 -8.86
CA HIS A 156 6.18 -23.64 -8.70
C HIS A 156 5.96 -22.65 -9.86
N GLU A 157 5.97 -23.11 -11.11
CA GLU A 157 5.74 -22.25 -12.30
C GLU A 157 4.39 -21.51 -12.24
N ILE A 158 3.37 -22.16 -11.68
CA ILE A 158 2.03 -21.60 -11.53
C ILE A 158 2.01 -20.55 -10.41
N ARG A 159 2.66 -20.84 -9.27
CA ARG A 159 2.80 -19.86 -8.18
C ARG A 159 3.51 -18.60 -8.66
N MET A 160 4.60 -18.74 -9.41
CA MET A 160 5.36 -17.62 -9.96
C MET A 160 4.55 -16.81 -10.97
N SER A 161 3.75 -17.47 -11.81
CA SER A 161 2.85 -16.78 -12.74
C SER A 161 1.79 -15.97 -11.99
N CYS A 162 1.16 -16.54 -10.96
CA CYS A 162 0.21 -15.82 -10.12
C CYS A 162 0.86 -14.65 -9.37
N ALA A 163 2.05 -14.84 -8.82
CA ALA A 163 2.81 -13.79 -8.14
C ALA A 163 3.07 -12.56 -9.05
N GLY A 164 3.27 -12.78 -10.35
CA GLY A 164 3.43 -11.70 -11.32
C GLY A 164 2.13 -10.98 -11.70
N TYR A 165 0.96 -11.61 -11.50
CA TYR A 165 -0.35 -11.05 -11.86
C TYR A 165 -1.19 -10.57 -10.67
N VAL A 166 -0.82 -10.91 -9.44
CA VAL A 166 -1.62 -10.61 -8.24
C VAL A 166 -1.92 -9.11 -8.07
N GLY A 167 -1.02 -8.22 -8.54
CA GLY A 167 -1.22 -6.78 -8.49
C GLY A 167 -2.44 -6.28 -9.28
N LEU A 168 -2.89 -7.04 -10.29
CA LEU A 168 -4.06 -6.70 -11.11
C LEU A 168 -5.36 -6.62 -10.29
N LEU A 169 -5.43 -7.31 -9.15
CA LEU A 169 -6.57 -7.28 -8.22
C LEU A 169 -6.85 -5.88 -7.65
N PHE A 170 -5.86 -4.98 -7.71
CA PHE A 170 -5.87 -3.67 -7.07
C PHE A 170 -5.86 -2.51 -8.07
N HIS A 171 -6.04 -2.80 -9.36
CA HIS A 171 -6.03 -1.78 -10.43
C HIS A 171 -7.36 -1.01 -10.59
N SER A 172 -8.43 -1.40 -9.88
CA SER A 172 -9.73 -0.69 -9.96
C SER A 172 -9.68 0.71 -9.37
N SER A 173 -10.51 1.62 -9.91
CA SER A 173 -10.76 2.94 -9.33
C SER A 173 -11.34 2.82 -7.92
N VAL A 174 -10.92 3.73 -7.02
CA VAL A 174 -11.27 3.72 -5.60
C VAL A 174 -12.73 4.15 -5.39
N THR A 175 -13.64 3.18 -5.49
CA THR A 175 -15.04 3.26 -5.04
C THR A 175 -15.22 2.55 -3.70
N PRO A 176 -16.24 2.86 -2.88
CA PRO A 176 -16.47 2.17 -1.60
C PRO A 176 -16.51 0.63 -1.72
N VAL A 177 -17.15 0.13 -2.79
CA VAL A 177 -17.22 -1.31 -3.10
C VAL A 177 -15.84 -1.87 -3.44
N SER A 178 -15.05 -1.17 -4.26
CA SER A 178 -13.69 -1.60 -4.59
C SER A 178 -12.74 -1.58 -3.37
N VAL A 179 -12.96 -0.69 -2.40
CA VAL A 179 -12.13 -0.63 -1.17
C VAL A 179 -12.35 -1.87 -0.33
N GLN A 180 -13.60 -2.27 -0.12
CA GLN A 180 -13.93 -3.52 0.60
C GLN A 180 -13.36 -4.74 -0.15
N TRP A 181 -13.48 -4.75 -1.48
CA TRP A 181 -12.89 -5.78 -2.34
C TRP A 181 -11.36 -5.87 -2.19
N HIS A 182 -10.67 -4.74 -2.29
CA HIS A 182 -9.21 -4.67 -2.14
C HIS A 182 -8.79 -5.16 -0.76
N LYS A 183 -9.46 -4.72 0.32
CA LYS A 183 -9.16 -5.16 1.69
C LYS A 183 -9.27 -6.67 1.82
N ARG A 184 -10.40 -7.25 1.43
CA ARG A 184 -10.63 -8.70 1.49
C ARG A 184 -9.63 -9.47 0.63
N SER A 185 -9.31 -8.95 -0.56
CA SER A 185 -8.35 -9.58 -1.48
C SER A 185 -6.94 -9.57 -0.90
N TYR A 186 -6.53 -8.46 -0.28
CA TYR A 186 -5.24 -8.35 0.39
C TYR A 186 -5.09 -9.38 1.52
N GLU A 187 -6.10 -9.47 2.40
CA GLU A 187 -6.12 -10.45 3.49
C GLU A 187 -6.02 -11.89 2.96
N LYS A 188 -6.78 -12.23 1.91
CA LYS A 188 -6.71 -13.53 1.24
C LYS A 188 -5.33 -13.81 0.62
N VAL A 189 -4.68 -12.81 0.04
CA VAL A 189 -3.32 -12.93 -0.52
C VAL A 189 -2.32 -13.23 0.59
N CYS A 190 -2.35 -12.51 1.71
CA CYS A 190 -1.46 -12.76 2.84
C CYS A 190 -1.65 -14.17 3.41
N ALA A 191 -2.91 -14.59 3.62
CA ALA A 191 -3.23 -15.95 4.05
C ALA A 191 -2.70 -16.99 3.06
N ALA A 192 -2.93 -16.80 1.76
CA ALA A 192 -2.46 -17.71 0.73
C ALA A 192 -0.93 -17.82 0.68
N VAL A 193 -0.21 -16.70 0.88
CA VAL A 193 1.25 -16.71 0.96
C VAL A 193 1.74 -17.48 2.18
N MET A 194 1.13 -17.31 3.35
CA MET A 194 1.51 -18.04 4.57
C MET A 194 1.24 -19.54 4.44
N GLU A 195 0.04 -19.89 3.97
CA GLU A 195 -0.37 -21.27 3.73
C GLU A 195 0.48 -21.93 2.63
N SER A 196 1.06 -21.16 1.70
CA SER A 196 1.90 -21.72 0.65
C SER A 196 3.13 -22.47 1.19
N PHE A 197 3.59 -22.16 2.41
CA PHE A 197 4.69 -22.86 3.08
C PHE A 197 4.28 -24.20 3.69
N VAL A 198 2.98 -24.52 3.75
CA VAL A 198 2.49 -25.84 4.16
C VAL A 198 2.63 -26.79 2.98
N VAL A 199 3.55 -27.73 3.09
CA VAL A 199 3.80 -28.74 2.06
C VAL A 199 3.24 -30.08 2.51
N GLU A 200 2.28 -30.60 1.75
CA GLU A 200 1.71 -31.93 1.98
C GLU A 200 2.52 -33.01 1.25
N GLY A 201 2.76 -34.14 1.93
CA GLY A 201 3.39 -35.33 1.34
C GLY A 201 4.78 -35.68 1.90
N ASP A 202 5.17 -36.94 1.69
CA ASP A 202 6.47 -37.48 2.11
C ASP A 202 7.54 -37.13 1.08
N LEU A 203 8.07 -35.91 1.17
CA LEU A 203 9.21 -35.47 0.36
C LEU A 203 10.55 -35.98 0.93
N SER A 204 11.46 -36.35 0.03
CA SER A 204 12.88 -36.58 0.37
C SER A 204 13.52 -35.32 0.93
N ARG A 205 14.72 -35.46 1.51
CA ARG A 205 15.44 -34.31 2.09
C ARG A 205 15.78 -33.28 1.01
N GLU A 206 16.23 -33.73 -0.15
CA GLU A 206 16.60 -32.91 -1.29
C GLU A 206 15.37 -32.16 -1.85
N GLU A 207 14.25 -32.86 -1.99
CA GLU A 207 12.98 -32.24 -2.45
C GLU A 207 12.43 -31.22 -1.45
N LYS A 208 12.59 -31.45 -0.13
CA LYS A 208 12.21 -30.47 0.90
C LYS A 208 13.01 -29.17 0.79
N ILE A 209 14.30 -29.28 0.50
CA ILE A 209 15.18 -28.11 0.32
C ILE A 209 14.77 -27.33 -0.92
N ASP A 210 14.59 -28.01 -2.06
CA ASP A 210 14.18 -27.39 -3.32
C ASP A 210 12.79 -26.73 -3.19
N GLU A 211 11.81 -27.46 -2.64
CA GLU A 211 10.46 -26.91 -2.48
C GLU A 211 10.44 -25.75 -1.48
N GLY A 212 11.23 -25.80 -0.40
CA GLY A 212 11.39 -24.68 0.53
C GLY A 212 11.92 -23.42 -0.15
N ALA A 213 12.94 -23.56 -1.02
CA ALA A 213 13.46 -22.46 -1.83
C ALA A 213 12.40 -21.94 -2.81
N ASN A 214 11.68 -22.85 -3.49
CA ASN A 214 10.63 -22.51 -4.45
C ASN A 214 9.42 -21.80 -3.80
N ARG A 215 9.03 -22.17 -2.57
CA ARG A 215 7.99 -21.47 -1.79
C ARG A 215 8.45 -20.07 -1.39
N THR A 216 9.66 -19.97 -0.88
CA THR A 216 10.30 -18.70 -0.53
C THR A 216 10.33 -17.75 -1.73
N ALA A 217 10.77 -18.22 -2.90
CA ALA A 217 10.83 -17.43 -4.12
C ALA A 217 9.44 -16.91 -4.55
N SER A 218 8.41 -17.77 -4.56
CA SER A 218 7.05 -17.35 -4.91
C SER A 218 6.43 -16.39 -3.90
N ALA A 219 6.66 -16.59 -2.60
CA ALA A 219 6.17 -15.70 -1.54
C ALA A 219 6.81 -14.30 -1.64
N MET A 220 8.14 -14.26 -1.79
CA MET A 220 8.88 -13.00 -1.96
C MET A 220 8.47 -12.28 -3.24
N HIS A 221 8.30 -12.98 -4.37
CA HIS A 221 7.83 -12.37 -5.61
C HIS A 221 6.43 -11.79 -5.43
N THR A 222 5.50 -12.53 -4.80
CA THR A 222 4.13 -12.04 -4.56
C THR A 222 4.16 -10.75 -3.74
N MET A 223 4.91 -10.70 -2.64
CA MET A 223 5.00 -9.51 -1.80
C MET A 223 5.74 -8.37 -2.50
N ALA A 224 6.80 -8.65 -3.26
CA ALA A 224 7.50 -7.63 -4.04
C ALA A 224 6.58 -6.99 -5.09
N THR A 225 5.79 -7.79 -5.82
CA THR A 225 4.79 -7.29 -6.76
C THR A 225 3.79 -6.37 -6.06
N MET A 226 3.29 -6.77 -4.88
CA MET A 226 2.37 -5.95 -4.08
C MET A 226 3.00 -4.61 -3.65
N VAL A 227 4.26 -4.63 -3.20
CA VAL A 227 5.00 -3.41 -2.81
C VAL A 227 5.18 -2.47 -4.00
N VAL A 228 5.48 -2.99 -5.19
CA VAL A 228 5.70 -2.17 -6.39
C VAL A 228 4.39 -1.61 -6.94
N VAL A 229 3.38 -2.46 -7.12
CA VAL A 229 2.19 -2.15 -7.92
C VAL A 229 1.06 -1.50 -7.12
N CYS A 230 1.02 -1.69 -5.79
CA CYS A 230 -0.13 -1.30 -4.98
C CYS A 230 0.25 -0.27 -3.90
N PRO A 231 0.27 1.05 -4.20
CA PRO A 231 0.67 2.08 -3.24
C PRO A 231 -0.13 2.04 -1.92
N ALA A 232 -1.44 1.81 -2.00
CA ALA A 232 -2.32 1.72 -0.84
C ALA A 232 -1.95 0.55 0.10
N TRP A 233 -1.39 -0.55 -0.42
CA TRP A 233 -1.06 -1.76 0.35
C TRP A 233 0.45 -1.92 0.56
N ARG A 234 1.25 -0.97 0.06
CA ARG A 234 2.71 -1.06 0.03
C ARG A 234 3.33 -1.28 1.40
N ARG A 235 2.89 -0.50 2.40
CA ARG A 235 3.40 -0.59 3.79
C ARG A 235 3.09 -1.95 4.42
N LYS A 236 1.84 -2.41 4.27
CA LYS A 236 1.39 -3.73 4.74
C LYS A 236 2.16 -4.86 4.06
N ALA A 237 2.32 -4.81 2.74
CA ALA A 237 3.09 -5.81 1.99
C ALA A 237 4.57 -5.82 2.37
N LEU A 238 5.16 -4.65 2.66
CA LEU A 238 6.52 -4.54 3.17
C LEU A 238 6.63 -5.15 4.58
N PHE A 239 5.65 -4.90 5.45
CA PHE A 239 5.61 -5.54 6.77
C PHE A 239 5.47 -7.06 6.67
N MET A 240 4.67 -7.56 5.72
CA MET A 240 4.55 -8.99 5.47
C MET A 240 5.88 -9.65 5.11
N ILE A 241 6.79 -8.94 4.41
CA ILE A 241 8.15 -9.42 4.17
C ILE A 241 8.91 -9.59 5.49
N PHE A 242 8.76 -8.67 6.44
CA PHE A 242 9.39 -8.77 7.77
C PHE A 242 8.80 -9.95 8.57
N GLN A 243 7.49 -10.15 8.53
CA GLN A 243 6.84 -11.32 9.14
C GLN A 243 7.35 -12.63 8.54
N LEU A 244 7.50 -12.71 7.21
CA LEU A 244 8.02 -13.89 6.55
C LEU A 244 9.48 -14.19 6.92
N VAL A 245 10.32 -13.16 7.08
CA VAL A 245 11.69 -13.32 7.61
C VAL A 245 11.65 -13.94 9.01
N HIS A 246 10.76 -13.45 9.86
CA HIS A 246 10.62 -13.91 11.24
C HIS A 246 10.07 -15.34 11.33
N GLU A 247 8.90 -15.58 10.74
CA GLU A 247 8.15 -16.81 10.94
C GLU A 247 8.65 -17.98 10.08
N LYS A 248 9.25 -17.68 8.91
CA LYS A 248 9.74 -18.70 7.97
C LYS A 248 11.26 -18.78 7.89
N ASN A 249 11.97 -18.04 8.76
CA ASN A 249 13.44 -18.02 8.83
C ASN A 249 14.10 -17.72 7.46
N ILE A 250 13.53 -16.80 6.70
CA ILE A 250 14.06 -16.42 5.39
C ILE A 250 15.36 -15.62 5.57
N SER A 251 16.40 -15.96 4.82
CA SER A 251 17.70 -15.29 4.92
C SER A 251 17.61 -13.79 4.60
N PHE A 252 18.26 -12.96 5.42
CA PHE A 252 18.36 -11.51 5.17
C PHE A 252 18.99 -11.18 3.81
N GLU A 253 19.99 -11.96 3.35
CA GLU A 253 20.66 -11.72 2.07
C GLU A 253 19.68 -11.78 0.89
N LEU A 254 18.81 -12.79 0.88
CA LEU A 254 17.76 -12.93 -0.14
C LEU A 254 16.81 -11.73 -0.11
N VAL A 255 16.34 -11.34 1.08
CA VAL A 255 15.40 -10.22 1.21
C VAL A 255 16.05 -8.90 0.80
N CYS A 256 17.33 -8.68 1.10
CA CYS A 256 18.08 -7.53 0.60
C CYS A 256 18.14 -7.50 -0.94
N LYS A 257 18.30 -8.66 -1.61
CA LYS A 257 18.23 -8.75 -3.09
C LYS A 257 16.84 -8.40 -3.60
N VAL A 258 15.79 -8.90 -2.94
CA VAL A 258 14.38 -8.59 -3.30
C VAL A 258 14.10 -7.09 -3.15
N LEU A 259 14.48 -6.48 -2.02
CA LEU A 259 14.27 -5.06 -1.77
C LEU A 259 15.07 -4.17 -2.73
N ARG A 260 16.25 -4.61 -3.18
CA ARG A 260 16.99 -3.93 -4.26
C ARG A 260 16.20 -3.93 -5.57
N LEU A 261 15.68 -5.07 -6.00
CA LEU A 261 14.86 -5.17 -7.21
C LEU A 261 13.59 -4.32 -7.11
N VAL A 262 12.95 -4.29 -5.94
CA VAL A 262 11.81 -3.41 -5.65
C VAL A 262 12.23 -1.93 -5.78
N GLY A 263 13.37 -1.55 -5.20
CA GLY A 263 13.92 -0.20 -5.29
C GLY A 263 14.20 0.23 -6.73
N GLU A 264 14.75 -0.67 -7.56
CA GLU A 264 14.96 -0.43 -9.00
C GLU A 264 13.64 -0.18 -9.74
N HIS A 265 12.60 -0.98 -9.49
CA HIS A 265 11.28 -0.79 -10.10
C HIS A 265 10.61 0.53 -9.67
N LEU A 266 10.78 0.90 -8.40
CA LEU A 266 10.28 2.16 -7.84
C LEU A 266 11.19 3.36 -8.15
N LYS A 267 12.32 3.15 -8.84
CA LYS A 267 13.32 4.18 -9.20
C LYS A 267 13.87 4.93 -7.97
N LEU A 268 14.11 4.21 -6.88
CA LEU A 268 14.69 4.74 -5.66
C LEU A 268 16.20 4.94 -5.82
N GLN A 269 16.74 5.98 -5.17
CA GLN A 269 18.18 6.26 -5.19
C GLN A 269 18.97 5.26 -4.33
N GLU A 270 18.39 4.83 -3.20
CA GLU A 270 19.01 3.89 -2.28
C GLU A 270 18.02 2.75 -1.95
N CYS A 271 18.47 1.49 -2.02
CA CYS A 271 17.60 0.34 -1.80
C CYS A 271 16.97 0.31 -0.39
N SER A 272 17.71 0.77 0.62
CA SER A 272 17.21 0.84 2.00
C SER A 272 16.22 1.98 2.24
N GLN A 273 16.12 2.96 1.32
CA GLN A 273 15.30 4.16 1.53
C GLN A 273 13.84 3.80 1.82
N LEU A 274 13.29 2.83 1.07
CA LEU A 274 11.91 2.37 1.29
C LEU A 274 11.69 1.84 2.70
N VAL A 275 12.62 1.03 3.22
CA VAL A 275 12.51 0.46 4.58
C VAL A 275 12.69 1.55 5.63
N LYS A 276 13.68 2.43 5.44
CA LYS A 276 14.00 3.52 6.37
C LYS A 276 12.82 4.49 6.55
N VAL A 277 12.15 4.88 5.46
CA VAL A 277 11.00 5.80 5.51
C VAL A 277 9.78 5.15 6.16
N ASN A 278 9.63 3.83 6.03
CA ASN A 278 8.55 3.07 6.64
C ASN A 278 8.92 2.48 8.01
N ALA A 279 10.02 2.91 8.63
CA ALA A 279 10.51 2.39 9.91
C ALA A 279 9.45 2.44 11.03
N SER A 280 8.77 3.58 11.16
CA SER A 280 7.73 3.77 12.17
C SER A 280 6.59 2.74 12.02
N TYR A 281 6.11 2.57 10.79
CA TYR A 281 5.09 1.57 10.45
C TYR A 281 5.54 0.15 10.80
N LEU A 282 6.76 -0.21 10.39
CA LEU A 282 7.30 -1.56 10.59
C LEU A 282 7.49 -1.90 12.06
N VAL A 283 8.06 -0.98 12.85
CA VAL A 283 8.28 -1.21 14.30
C VAL A 283 6.95 -1.24 15.04
N HIS A 284 6.02 -0.34 14.73
CA HIS A 284 4.71 -0.31 15.39
C HIS A 284 3.96 -1.64 15.18
N HIS A 285 3.78 -2.06 13.92
CA HIS A 285 3.07 -3.31 13.63
C HIS A 285 3.84 -4.55 14.09
N TRP A 286 5.17 -4.51 14.16
CA TRP A 286 5.95 -5.61 14.75
C TRP A 286 5.59 -5.82 16.22
N MET A 287 5.50 -4.72 16.98
CA MET A 287 5.10 -4.77 18.39
C MET A 287 3.62 -5.17 18.54
N GLU A 288 2.72 -4.75 17.64
CA GLU A 288 1.32 -5.22 17.65
C GLU A 288 1.17 -6.73 17.44
N GLN A 289 2.11 -7.39 16.76
CA GLN A 289 2.15 -8.85 16.65
C GLN A 289 2.75 -9.53 17.89
N GLU A 290 3.01 -8.79 18.96
CA GLU A 290 3.65 -9.27 20.20
C GLU A 290 5.04 -9.89 19.97
N TYR A 291 5.68 -9.55 18.85
CA TYR A 291 7.03 -9.99 18.58
C TYR A 291 8.03 -9.17 19.39
N GLN A 292 9.01 -9.86 19.98
CA GLN A 292 10.11 -9.23 20.71
C GLN A 292 10.89 -8.25 19.82
N LEU A 293 11.10 -7.02 20.29
CA LEU A 293 11.84 -5.98 19.57
C LEU A 293 13.28 -6.42 19.22
N GLN A 294 13.89 -7.25 20.05
CA GLN A 294 15.25 -7.76 19.85
C GLN A 294 15.36 -8.67 18.62
N LYS A 295 14.23 -9.27 18.18
CA LYS A 295 14.14 -10.11 16.99
C LYS A 295 13.77 -9.33 15.73
N PHE A 296 13.58 -8.02 15.83
CA PHE A 296 13.26 -7.18 14.69
C PHE A 296 14.36 -7.28 13.61
N PRO A 297 14.02 -7.48 12.32
CA PRO A 297 14.94 -7.53 11.16
C PRO A 297 15.71 -6.23 10.85
N TRP A 298 16.42 -5.64 11.81
CA TRP A 298 17.11 -4.35 11.67
C TRP A 298 18.21 -4.33 10.59
N GLN A 299 18.76 -5.49 10.20
CA GLN A 299 19.72 -5.60 9.10
C GLN A 299 19.12 -5.11 7.77
N LEU A 300 17.81 -5.29 7.57
CA LEU A 300 17.11 -4.83 6.38
C LEU A 300 17.02 -3.29 6.29
N MET A 301 17.26 -2.60 7.41
CA MET A 301 17.34 -1.14 7.46
C MET A 301 18.75 -0.60 7.15
N GLY A 302 19.72 -1.49 6.93
CA GLY A 302 21.13 -1.14 6.75
C GLY A 302 21.88 -0.89 8.06
N CYS A 303 21.33 -1.28 9.21
CA CYS A 303 22.06 -1.23 10.47
C CYS A 303 23.07 -2.39 10.57
N VAL A 304 24.29 -2.11 11.02
CA VAL A 304 25.36 -3.11 11.24
C VAL A 304 25.26 -3.79 12.60
N SER A 305 24.52 -3.21 13.54
CA SER A 305 24.27 -3.77 14.87
C SER A 305 22.92 -3.32 15.42
N ILE A 306 22.39 -4.09 16.36
CA ILE A 306 21.19 -3.72 17.12
C ILE A 306 21.37 -2.40 17.90
N THR A 307 22.59 -2.10 18.37
CA THR A 307 22.92 -0.83 19.01
C THR A 307 22.77 0.34 18.04
N GLN A 308 23.20 0.19 16.79
CA GLN A 308 23.01 1.22 15.77
C GLN A 308 21.51 1.42 15.49
N PHE A 309 20.75 0.33 15.37
CA PHE A 309 19.30 0.39 15.18
C PHE A 309 18.63 1.20 16.31
N TYR A 310 18.91 0.87 17.56
CA TYR A 310 18.36 1.60 18.70
C TYR A 310 18.79 3.08 18.72
N ARG A 311 20.04 3.40 18.39
CA ARG A 311 20.50 4.80 18.35
C ARG A 311 19.83 5.62 17.23
N GLN A 312 19.67 5.02 16.06
CA GLN A 312 19.14 5.69 14.87
C GLN A 312 17.62 5.82 14.90
N TYR A 313 16.91 4.86 15.51
CA TYR A 313 15.45 4.79 15.50
C TYR A 313 14.81 4.98 16.89
N LYS A 314 15.57 5.47 17.89
CA LYS A 314 15.04 5.77 19.24
C LYS A 314 13.78 6.65 19.23
N ASP A 315 13.71 7.61 18.33
CA ASP A 315 12.59 8.56 18.20
C ASP A 315 11.28 7.88 17.76
N ILE A 316 11.39 6.67 17.18
CA ILE A 316 10.25 5.81 16.84
C ILE A 316 10.03 4.78 17.96
N ILE A 317 11.10 4.14 18.41
CA ILE A 317 11.04 3.00 19.35
C ILE A 317 10.54 3.46 20.73
N VAL A 318 11.11 4.54 21.27
CA VAL A 318 10.83 4.98 22.64
C VAL A 318 9.35 5.34 22.85
N PRO A 319 8.70 6.14 21.97
CA PRO A 319 7.26 6.38 22.10
C PRO A 319 6.43 5.09 22.10
N ILE A 320 6.77 4.11 21.27
CA ILE A 320 6.04 2.83 21.18
C ILE A 320 6.22 2.00 22.46
N LEU A 321 7.42 2.01 23.07
CA LEU A 321 7.65 1.30 24.34
C LEU A 321 6.93 1.98 25.50
N LEU A 322 6.92 3.32 25.55
CA LEU A 322 6.22 4.07 26.60
C LEU A 322 4.70 3.89 26.58
N GLN A 323 4.14 3.46 25.45
CA GLN A 323 2.73 3.14 25.30
C GLN A 323 2.33 1.80 25.95
N ARG A 324 3.29 1.01 26.44
CA ARG A 324 3.11 -0.38 26.92
C ARG A 324 3.83 -0.57 28.26
N GLU A 325 3.08 -0.86 29.32
CA GLU A 325 3.67 -0.98 30.66
C GLU A 325 4.60 -2.20 30.76
N GLU A 326 4.25 -3.27 30.06
CA GLU A 326 5.02 -4.51 29.99
C GLU A 326 6.40 -4.37 29.32
N GLU A 327 6.65 -3.26 28.61
CA GLU A 327 7.90 -3.03 27.87
C GLU A 327 8.97 -2.24 28.67
N GLU A 328 8.79 -2.05 29.97
CA GLU A 328 9.75 -1.33 30.84
C GLU A 328 11.17 -1.95 30.82
N GLU A 329 11.25 -3.29 30.82
CA GLU A 329 12.54 -3.99 30.72
C GLU A 329 13.19 -3.76 29.36
N THR A 330 12.40 -3.79 28.27
CA THR A 330 12.87 -3.50 26.92
C THR A 330 13.37 -2.06 26.81
N LEU A 331 12.66 -1.08 27.40
CA LEU A 331 13.09 0.31 27.45
C LEU A 331 14.44 0.47 28.16
N THR A 332 14.61 -0.23 29.28
CA THR A 332 15.88 -0.28 30.02
C THR A 332 16.99 -0.87 29.16
N HIS A 333 16.72 -1.95 28.43
CA HIS A 333 17.69 -2.56 27.52
C HIS A 333 18.10 -1.62 26.38
N VAL A 334 17.13 -0.94 25.75
CA VAL A 334 17.38 0.06 24.69
C VAL A 334 18.26 1.18 25.25
N SER A 335 17.96 1.67 26.45
CA SER A 335 18.72 2.72 27.14
C SER A 335 20.18 2.36 27.34
N GLN A 336 20.45 1.16 27.87
CA GLN A 336 21.81 0.62 28.03
C GLN A 336 22.56 0.51 26.70
N LYS A 337 21.90 0.03 25.64
CA LYS A 337 22.51 -0.11 24.30
C LYS A 337 22.80 1.25 23.66
N VAL A 338 21.92 2.23 23.84
CA VAL A 338 22.14 3.60 23.35
C VAL A 338 23.29 4.26 24.11
N GLY A 339 23.48 3.94 25.39
CA GLY A 339 24.49 4.52 26.27
C GLY A 339 24.00 5.78 26.97
N LYS A 340 22.71 5.83 27.30
CA LYS A 340 22.06 6.88 28.08
C LYS A 340 21.36 6.25 29.28
N ASN A 341 21.01 7.04 30.29
CA ASN A 341 20.02 6.56 31.26
C ASN A 341 18.61 6.72 30.69
N VAL A 342 17.61 6.05 31.29
CA VAL A 342 16.23 6.03 30.78
C VAL A 342 15.65 7.43 30.68
N ARG A 343 15.88 8.27 31.68
CA ARG A 343 15.41 9.66 31.70
C ARG A 343 15.98 10.47 30.52
N GLU A 344 17.29 10.48 30.34
CA GLU A 344 17.96 11.18 29.22
C GLU A 344 17.54 10.66 27.85
N LEU A 345 17.23 9.36 27.74
CA LEU A 345 16.72 8.77 26.52
C LEU A 345 15.32 9.32 26.19
N VAL A 346 14.42 9.32 27.19
CA VAL A 346 13.04 9.80 27.06
C VAL A 346 13.01 11.31 26.81
N GLU A 347 13.81 12.10 27.54
CA GLU A 347 13.95 13.55 27.30
C GLU A 347 14.41 13.84 25.86
N GLY A 348 15.31 13.01 25.33
CA GLY A 348 15.76 13.10 23.93
C GLY A 348 14.63 12.89 22.92
N CYS A 349 13.77 11.90 23.18
CA CYS A 349 12.66 11.49 22.30
C CYS A 349 11.33 12.20 22.64
N PHE A 350 11.38 13.23 23.48
CA PHE A 350 10.20 13.90 24.03
C PHE A 350 9.23 14.42 22.95
N PRO A 351 9.66 15.11 21.87
CA PRO A 351 8.72 15.64 20.88
C PRO A 351 7.87 14.57 20.19
N HIS A 352 8.46 13.41 19.89
CA HIS A 352 7.75 12.30 19.29
C HIS A 352 6.75 11.68 20.27
N SER A 353 7.17 11.50 21.53
CA SER A 353 6.30 10.97 22.59
C SER A 353 5.11 11.92 22.86
N MET A 354 5.38 13.23 22.92
CA MET A 354 4.35 14.24 23.14
C MET A 354 3.37 14.34 21.96
N ALA A 355 3.87 14.25 20.72
CA ALA A 355 3.00 14.25 19.53
C ALA A 355 2.00 13.08 19.53
N CYS A 356 2.37 11.92 20.07
CA CYS A 356 1.45 10.80 20.24
C CYS A 356 0.45 11.00 21.39
N LEU A 357 0.78 11.81 22.40
CA LEU A 357 -0.05 12.01 23.60
C LEU A 357 -1.05 13.17 23.46
N LEU A 358 -0.64 14.30 22.87
CA LEU A 358 -1.45 15.52 22.78
C LEU A 358 -2.86 15.33 22.19
N PRO A 359 -3.07 14.52 21.14
CA PRO A 359 -4.41 14.27 20.61
C PRO A 359 -5.39 13.74 21.66
N TYR A 360 -4.92 12.90 22.58
CA TYR A 360 -5.72 12.38 23.67
C TYR A 360 -6.04 13.45 24.71
N ILE A 361 -5.06 14.28 25.08
CA ILE A 361 -5.27 15.40 26.02
C ILE A 361 -6.30 16.38 25.46
N ALA A 362 -6.08 16.88 24.23
CA ALA A 362 -6.95 17.85 23.56
C ALA A 362 -8.39 17.31 23.33
N SER A 363 -8.56 15.99 23.26
CA SER A 363 -9.89 15.38 23.11
C SER A 363 -10.67 15.29 24.42
N ASN A 364 -10.00 15.05 25.54
CA ASN A 364 -10.63 14.95 26.86
C ASN A 364 -11.15 16.30 27.36
N ASP A 365 -10.56 17.40 26.90
CA ASP A 365 -11.00 18.76 27.22
C ASP A 365 -12.28 19.14 26.46
N SER A 366 -12.65 18.37 25.42
CA SER A 366 -13.85 18.60 24.61
C SER A 366 -15.00 17.65 24.97
N THR A 367 -16.23 18.18 25.02
CA THR A 367 -17.45 17.40 25.27
C THR A 367 -17.78 16.38 24.15
N ASP A 368 -17.15 16.53 22.97
CA ASP A 368 -17.32 15.65 21.81
C ASP A 368 -16.32 14.47 21.82
N SER A 369 -16.54 13.53 22.73
CA SER A 369 -15.67 12.37 23.00
C SER A 369 -15.76 11.22 21.98
N SER A 370 -16.32 11.43 20.79
CA SER A 370 -16.73 10.36 19.85
C SER A 370 -15.65 9.86 18.89
N SER A 371 -14.43 10.42 18.90
CA SER A 371 -13.41 10.13 17.87
C SER A 371 -12.28 9.16 18.28
N ILE A 372 -12.07 8.91 19.58
CA ILE A 372 -10.97 8.06 20.09
C ILE A 372 -11.52 6.76 20.69
N THR A 373 -10.98 5.62 20.26
CA THR A 373 -11.33 4.29 20.76
C THR A 373 -10.82 4.06 22.19
N GLU A 374 -11.44 3.15 22.93
CA GLU A 374 -11.01 2.84 24.31
C GLU A 374 -9.57 2.31 24.38
N ALA A 375 -9.14 1.55 23.36
CA ALA A 375 -7.76 1.07 23.25
C ALA A 375 -6.76 2.22 23.10
N GLU A 376 -7.06 3.20 22.24
CA GLU A 376 -6.21 4.40 22.07
C GLU A 376 -6.18 5.25 23.35
N LYS A 377 -7.30 5.35 24.08
CA LYS A 377 -7.33 6.02 25.39
C LYS A 377 -6.41 5.34 26.40
N ASN A 378 -6.48 4.01 26.51
CA ASN A 378 -5.62 3.26 27.44
C ASN A 378 -4.13 3.37 27.08
N THR A 379 -3.83 3.29 25.79
CA THR A 379 -2.46 3.47 25.25
C THR A 379 -1.91 4.86 25.58
N SER A 380 -2.74 5.89 25.42
CA SER A 380 -2.35 7.29 25.71
C SER A 380 -2.21 7.56 27.22
N LYS A 381 -3.09 6.97 28.06
CA LYS A 381 -2.97 7.02 29.52
C LYS A 381 -1.68 6.38 30.00
N CYS A 382 -1.33 5.20 29.46
CA CYS A 382 -0.07 4.52 29.74
C CYS A 382 1.12 5.44 29.42
N LEU A 383 1.15 6.00 28.20
CA LEU A 383 2.17 6.93 27.75
C LEU A 383 2.30 8.15 28.69
N HIS A 384 1.18 8.75 29.10
CA HIS A 384 1.18 9.87 30.03
C HIS A 384 1.77 9.49 31.39
N ASN A 385 1.30 8.40 31.99
CA ASN A 385 1.76 7.93 33.30
C ASN A 385 3.26 7.60 33.28
N GLN A 386 3.74 6.96 32.20
CA GLN A 386 5.16 6.64 32.03
C GLN A 386 6.01 7.90 31.88
N LEU A 387 5.56 8.90 31.10
CA LEU A 387 6.25 10.17 30.98
C LEU A 387 6.32 10.92 32.32
N GLU A 388 5.21 11.00 33.05
CA GLU A 388 5.15 11.66 34.36
C GLU A 388 6.05 10.95 35.37
N ARG A 389 6.03 9.61 35.40
CA ARG A 389 6.88 8.79 36.28
C ARG A 389 8.38 8.99 36.01
N ILE A 390 8.78 9.08 34.74
CA ILE A 390 10.21 9.14 34.35
C ILE A 390 10.76 10.58 34.42
N LEU A 391 9.97 11.57 34.00
CA LEU A 391 10.42 12.97 33.87
C LEU A 391 9.98 13.86 35.03
N GLY A 392 8.75 13.66 35.52
CA GLY A 392 8.03 14.58 36.40
C GLY A 392 7.31 15.71 35.65
N GLY A 393 6.23 16.24 36.24
CA GLY A 393 5.38 17.27 35.62
C GLY A 393 6.12 18.58 35.27
N ASP A 394 6.98 19.07 36.16
CA ASP A 394 7.74 20.31 35.92
C ASP A 394 8.69 20.21 34.72
N ALA A 395 9.31 19.04 34.54
CA ALA A 395 10.18 18.76 33.41
C ALA A 395 9.39 18.71 32.11
N ILE A 396 8.19 18.09 32.11
CA ILE A 396 7.30 18.06 30.95
C ILE A 396 6.91 19.48 30.51
N ASN A 397 6.48 20.32 31.45
CA ASN A 397 6.10 21.73 31.19
C ASN A 397 7.28 22.56 30.66
N THR A 398 8.48 22.30 31.16
CA THR A 398 9.71 22.94 30.67
C THR A 398 10.04 22.47 29.25
N LEU A 399 9.99 21.16 28.99
CA LEU A 399 10.34 20.57 27.70
C LEU A 399 9.38 20.96 26.57
N ILE A 400 8.07 21.01 26.85
CA ILE A 400 7.08 21.44 25.86
C ILE A 400 7.31 22.89 25.45
N THR A 401 7.63 23.77 26.40
CA THR A 401 7.93 25.18 26.12
C THR A 401 9.23 25.33 25.30
N MET A 402 10.26 24.53 25.61
CA MET A 402 11.56 24.59 24.93
C MET A 402 11.56 24.00 23.52
N ARG A 403 10.71 22.99 23.24
CA ARG A 403 10.73 22.20 22.00
C ARG A 403 9.38 22.18 21.27
N ILE A 404 8.56 23.22 21.46
CA ILE A 404 7.21 23.31 20.89
C ILE A 404 7.20 23.20 19.37
N ASP A 405 8.21 23.73 18.69
CA ASP A 405 8.36 23.64 17.24
C ASP A 405 8.55 22.19 16.77
N GLU A 406 9.39 21.42 17.47
CA GLU A 406 9.58 20.00 17.17
C GLU A 406 8.32 19.18 17.49
N VAL A 407 7.59 19.53 18.54
CA VAL A 407 6.30 18.90 18.87
C VAL A 407 5.29 19.15 17.75
N ILE A 408 5.13 20.40 17.30
CA ILE A 408 4.23 20.78 16.21
C ILE A 408 4.57 20.04 14.92
N VAL A 409 5.86 19.98 14.54
CA VAL A 409 6.30 19.20 13.36
C VAL A 409 5.86 17.74 13.47
N ASN A 410 6.06 17.11 14.63
CA ASN A 410 5.71 15.72 14.81
C ASN A 410 4.19 15.50 14.86
N VAL A 411 3.40 16.41 15.42
CA VAL A 411 1.92 16.36 15.35
C VAL A 411 1.45 16.45 13.90
N ILE A 412 1.97 17.41 13.13
CA ILE A 412 1.62 17.57 11.71
C ILE A 412 2.05 16.33 10.90
N ARG A 413 3.17 15.69 11.24
CA ARG A 413 3.59 14.43 10.61
C ARG A 413 2.64 13.26 10.85
N LEU A 414 1.77 13.32 11.85
CA LEU A 414 0.72 12.32 12.08
C LEU A 414 -0.56 12.61 11.28
N LEU A 415 -0.64 13.76 10.59
CA LEU A 415 -1.78 14.10 9.73
C LEU A 415 -1.92 13.09 8.59
N TYR A 416 -3.14 12.56 8.46
CA TYR A 416 -3.65 11.82 7.34
C TYR A 416 -5.16 12.08 7.20
N ASP A 417 -5.53 12.83 6.16
CA ASP A 417 -6.93 13.17 5.90
C ASP A 417 -7.16 13.35 4.39
N PRO A 418 -7.55 12.28 3.66
CA PRO A 418 -7.80 12.36 2.22
C PRO A 418 -8.88 13.35 1.82
N ARG A 419 -9.86 13.63 2.71
CA ARG A 419 -10.93 14.60 2.45
C ARG A 419 -10.36 16.01 2.51
N HIS A 420 -9.67 16.33 3.60
CA HIS A 420 -9.00 17.62 3.75
C HIS A 420 -7.97 17.85 2.63
N PHE A 421 -7.22 16.82 2.23
CA PHE A 421 -6.30 16.93 1.09
C PHE A 421 -7.04 17.35 -0.19
N SER A 422 -8.19 16.73 -0.47
CA SER A 422 -8.99 17.04 -1.67
C SER A 422 -9.54 18.46 -1.62
N GLU A 423 -9.96 18.94 -0.45
CA GLU A 423 -10.45 20.31 -0.24
C GLU A 423 -9.32 21.35 -0.40
N LEU A 424 -8.14 21.05 0.15
CA LEU A 424 -7.00 21.95 0.14
C LEU A 424 -6.30 22.02 -1.22
N CYS A 425 -6.23 20.89 -1.93
CA CYS A 425 -5.44 20.71 -3.14
C CYS A 425 -6.29 20.44 -4.41
N GLY A 426 -7.61 20.47 -4.32
CA GLY A 426 -8.52 20.39 -5.48
C GLY A 426 -8.52 19.07 -6.25
N CYS A 427 -7.97 17.98 -5.70
CA CYS A 427 -7.83 16.70 -6.39
C CYS A 427 -8.06 15.50 -5.47
N GLN A 428 -8.70 14.46 -6.00
CA GLN A 428 -8.85 13.17 -5.31
C GLN A 428 -7.70 12.24 -5.72
N MET A 429 -6.81 11.95 -4.78
CA MET A 429 -5.68 11.05 -5.00
C MET A 429 -5.61 9.96 -3.91
N THR A 430 -5.01 8.82 -4.26
CA THR A 430 -4.75 7.76 -3.29
C THR A 430 -3.52 8.10 -2.48
N LEU A 431 -3.72 8.38 -1.19
CA LEU A 431 -2.65 8.57 -0.22
C LEU A 431 -2.14 7.20 0.28
N PRO A 432 -0.87 7.09 0.70
CA PRO A 432 -0.33 5.84 1.25
C PRO A 432 -1.00 5.49 2.58
N GLU A 433 -1.14 4.20 2.89
CA GLU A 433 -1.69 3.69 4.16
C GLU A 433 -1.11 4.45 5.36
N PRO A 434 -1.90 5.04 6.26
CA PRO A 434 -1.37 5.87 7.34
C PRO A 434 -0.50 5.08 8.33
N ILE A 435 0.37 5.80 9.05
CA ILE A 435 1.18 5.26 10.14
C ILE A 435 0.48 5.62 11.46
N PRO A 436 0.11 4.67 12.32
CA PRO A 436 -0.46 4.98 13.62
C PRO A 436 0.53 5.74 14.54
N PRO A 437 0.05 6.65 15.41
CA PRO A 437 -1.32 7.13 15.52
C PRO A 437 -1.71 8.04 14.34
N VAL A 438 -2.99 8.02 13.96
CA VAL A 438 -3.49 8.72 12.76
C VAL A 438 -4.35 9.91 13.16
N LEU A 439 -3.97 11.11 12.72
CA LEU A 439 -4.72 12.33 13.01
C LEU A 439 -5.42 12.85 11.75
N ASN A 440 -6.70 13.16 11.84
CA ASN A 440 -7.40 13.93 10.82
C ASN A 440 -7.15 15.43 11.02
N HIS A 441 -7.56 16.27 10.06
CA HIS A 441 -7.32 17.71 10.13
C HIS A 441 -7.96 18.35 11.38
N SER A 442 -9.20 17.98 11.70
CA SER A 442 -9.90 18.52 12.86
C SER A 442 -9.17 18.25 14.18
N MET A 443 -8.60 17.05 14.35
CA MET A 443 -7.83 16.71 15.54
C MET A 443 -6.51 17.49 15.61
N VAL A 444 -5.84 17.70 14.48
CA VAL A 444 -4.64 18.55 14.44
C VAL A 444 -4.97 19.98 14.90
N MET A 445 -6.09 20.54 14.45
CA MET A 445 -6.51 21.87 14.88
C MET A 445 -6.82 21.94 16.38
N LYS A 446 -7.52 20.93 16.93
CA LYS A 446 -7.73 20.83 18.39
C LYS A 446 -6.44 20.78 19.19
N VAL A 447 -5.42 20.06 18.70
CA VAL A 447 -4.11 20.03 19.36
C VAL A 447 -3.43 21.40 19.30
N VAL A 448 -3.52 22.12 18.17
CA VAL A 448 -2.99 23.47 18.04
C VAL A 448 -3.69 24.44 19.01
N GLU A 449 -5.02 24.34 19.14
CA GLU A 449 -5.83 25.10 20.10
C GLU A 449 -5.42 24.81 21.55
N HIS A 450 -5.29 23.54 21.92
CA HIS A 450 -4.85 23.16 23.28
C HIS A 450 -3.44 23.69 23.60
N LEU A 451 -2.52 23.64 22.64
CA LEU A 451 -1.17 24.23 22.80
C LEU A 451 -1.23 25.76 22.93
N GLN A 452 -2.18 26.42 22.27
CA GLN A 452 -2.42 27.86 22.42
C GLN A 452 -2.94 28.21 23.81
N GLU A 453 -3.89 27.45 24.34
CA GLU A 453 -4.44 27.64 25.69
C GLU A 453 -3.37 27.47 26.78
N SER A 454 -2.38 26.62 26.51
CA SER A 454 -1.22 26.40 27.38
C SER A 454 -0.18 27.53 27.30
N CYS A 455 -0.29 28.46 26.35
CA CYS A 455 0.59 29.62 26.26
C CYS A 455 0.16 30.74 27.23
N PRO A 456 1.09 31.58 27.72
CA PRO A 456 0.75 32.65 28.68
C PRO A 456 -0.23 33.71 28.16
N ASP A 457 -0.41 33.80 26.83
CA ASP A 457 -1.39 34.65 26.19
C ASP A 457 -2.29 33.78 25.28
N SER A 458 -3.29 33.16 25.89
CA SER A 458 -4.24 32.27 25.21
C SER A 458 -5.15 32.99 24.21
N SER A 459 -5.19 34.33 24.26
CA SER A 459 -6.00 35.16 23.35
C SER A 459 -5.36 35.34 21.97
N VAL A 460 -4.07 35.03 21.82
CA VAL A 460 -3.31 35.16 20.58
C VAL A 460 -3.08 33.80 19.95
N ALA A 461 -3.29 33.70 18.64
CA ALA A 461 -3.05 32.48 17.87
C ALA A 461 -1.65 31.90 18.13
N LEU A 462 -1.54 30.57 18.28
CA LEU A 462 -0.27 29.90 18.62
C LEU A 462 0.88 30.35 17.69
N VAL A 463 0.68 30.29 16.38
CA VAL A 463 1.72 30.66 15.39
C VAL A 463 2.11 32.13 15.45
N SER A 464 1.19 33.02 15.87
CA SER A 464 1.47 34.42 16.13
C SER A 464 2.34 34.59 17.38
N THR A 465 2.05 33.85 18.45
CA THR A 465 2.90 33.79 19.65
C THR A 465 4.31 33.28 19.33
N LEU A 466 4.43 32.23 18.52
CA LEU A 466 5.73 31.71 18.06
C LEU A 466 6.51 32.77 17.27
N SER A 467 5.85 33.46 16.33
CA SER A 467 6.48 34.51 15.52
C SER A 467 7.03 35.68 16.34
N GLN A 468 6.35 36.04 17.44
CA GLN A 468 6.74 37.19 18.27
C GLN A 468 7.87 36.85 19.23
N ARG A 469 7.77 35.69 19.89
CA ARG A 469 8.71 35.34 20.97
C ARG A 469 10.01 34.80 20.44
N VAL A 470 9.94 33.91 19.45
CA VAL A 470 11.12 33.21 18.92
C VAL A 470 10.94 33.01 17.41
N PRO A 471 11.17 34.05 16.58
CA PRO A 471 10.81 34.04 15.16
C PRO A 471 11.36 32.85 14.36
N HIS A 472 12.55 32.33 14.73
CA HIS A 472 13.15 31.17 14.06
C HIS A 472 12.38 29.86 14.26
N GLN A 473 11.44 29.77 15.21
CA GLN A 473 10.61 28.57 15.41
C GLN A 473 9.73 28.27 14.20
N LEU A 474 9.15 29.28 13.54
CA LEU A 474 8.36 29.04 12.32
C LEU A 474 9.21 28.44 11.20
N GLN A 475 10.45 28.90 11.05
CA GLN A 475 11.40 28.31 10.12
C GLN A 475 11.74 26.86 10.50
N ARG A 476 11.94 26.58 11.80
CA ARG A 476 12.19 25.22 12.31
C ARG A 476 10.99 24.28 12.14
N ILE A 477 9.79 24.80 11.87
CA ILE A 477 8.62 23.99 11.49
C ILE A 477 8.52 23.81 9.97
N LEU A 478 8.57 24.90 9.20
CA LEU A 478 8.42 24.86 7.74
C LEU A 478 9.53 24.05 7.06
N LEU A 479 10.78 24.20 7.50
CA LEU A 479 11.92 23.57 6.85
C LEU A 479 11.88 22.02 6.92
N PRO A 480 11.66 21.37 8.08
CA PRO A 480 11.48 19.93 8.11
C PRO A 480 10.30 19.43 7.28
N LEU A 481 9.16 20.12 7.30
CA LEU A 481 7.99 19.73 6.52
C LEU A 481 8.25 19.82 5.01
N ALA A 482 8.92 20.88 4.54
CA ALA A 482 9.35 21.00 3.16
C ALA A 482 10.40 19.93 2.79
N SER A 483 11.35 19.68 3.69
CA SER A 483 12.37 18.64 3.54
C SER A 483 11.76 17.24 3.39
N ASP A 484 10.70 16.93 4.13
CA ASP A 484 10.01 15.64 4.05
C ASP A 484 9.48 15.38 2.61
N ILE A 485 9.06 16.42 1.87
CA ILE A 485 8.61 16.31 0.48
C ILE A 485 9.76 15.89 -0.44
N HIS A 486 10.96 16.45 -0.22
CA HIS A 486 12.13 16.13 -1.03
C HIS A 486 12.68 14.74 -0.75
N HIS A 487 12.62 14.28 0.50
CA HIS A 487 13.14 12.98 0.92
C HIS A 487 12.15 11.82 0.73
N ALA A 488 10.88 12.12 0.45
CA ALA A 488 9.87 11.11 0.21
C ALA A 488 10.23 10.21 -1.00
N PRO A 489 10.22 8.87 -0.81
CA PRO A 489 10.80 7.93 -1.78
C PRO A 489 9.88 7.70 -2.98
N THR A 490 8.56 7.72 -2.79
CA THR A 490 7.58 7.50 -3.84
C THR A 490 6.73 8.74 -4.07
N GLN A 491 6.01 8.78 -5.20
CA GLN A 491 5.12 9.90 -5.52
C GLN A 491 3.97 10.03 -4.52
N GLU A 492 3.47 8.91 -3.97
CA GLU A 492 2.40 8.93 -2.99
C GLU A 492 2.89 9.39 -1.61
N ASP A 493 4.10 9.00 -1.21
CA ASP A 493 4.73 9.55 0.00
C ASP A 493 4.98 11.06 -0.15
N LYS A 494 5.31 11.54 -1.37
CA LYS A 494 5.43 12.97 -1.67
C LYS A 494 4.11 13.71 -1.55
N LEU A 495 3.00 13.13 -2.03
CA LEU A 495 1.65 13.69 -1.84
C LEU A 495 1.30 13.83 -0.36
N GLN A 496 1.60 12.81 0.44
CA GLN A 496 1.37 12.86 1.89
C GLN A 496 2.24 13.92 2.58
N ALA A 497 3.53 14.00 2.24
CA ALA A 497 4.42 15.02 2.78
C ALA A 497 3.96 16.43 2.37
N PHE A 498 3.50 16.60 1.13
CA PHE A 498 2.97 17.87 0.65
C PHE A 498 1.68 18.25 1.38
N HIS A 499 0.77 17.30 1.63
CA HIS A 499 -0.44 17.53 2.41
C HIS A 499 -0.13 18.12 3.79
N ARG A 500 0.87 17.55 4.47
CA ARG A 500 1.34 17.99 5.80
C ARG A 500 1.91 19.41 5.76
N TYR A 501 2.77 19.69 4.78
CA TYR A 501 3.32 21.03 4.57
C TYR A 501 2.23 22.06 4.23
N ALA A 502 1.35 21.74 3.26
CA ALA A 502 0.28 22.61 2.80
C ALA A 502 -0.70 22.94 3.93
N THR A 503 -1.02 21.97 4.78
CA THR A 503 -1.89 22.19 5.96
C THR A 503 -1.29 23.23 6.90
N PHE A 504 0.00 23.11 7.23
CA PHE A 504 0.64 24.12 8.09
C PHE A 504 0.75 25.48 7.41
N ALA A 505 1.03 25.50 6.09
CA ALA A 505 1.04 26.74 5.33
C ALA A 505 -0.34 27.41 5.24
N ASP A 506 -1.44 26.65 5.22
CA ASP A 506 -2.83 27.17 5.27
C ASP A 506 -3.11 27.82 6.64
N ILE A 507 -2.71 27.17 7.75
CA ILE A 507 -2.79 27.75 9.11
C ILE A 507 -2.05 29.10 9.18
N LEU A 508 -0.86 29.18 8.57
CA LEU A 508 -0.11 30.43 8.50
C LEU A 508 -0.80 31.47 7.59
N ALA A 509 -1.37 31.04 6.47
CA ALA A 509 -2.08 31.91 5.52
C ALA A 509 -3.28 32.61 6.19
N GLU A 510 -4.06 31.88 6.99
CA GLU A 510 -5.16 32.46 7.76
C GLU A 510 -4.67 33.60 8.64
N GLN A 511 -3.56 33.40 9.37
CA GLN A 511 -3.00 34.44 10.23
C GLN A 511 -2.43 35.62 9.44
N LEU A 512 -1.84 35.40 8.27
CA LEU A 512 -1.36 36.48 7.40
C LEU A 512 -2.47 37.45 6.95
N THR A 513 -3.72 36.97 6.86
CA THR A 513 -4.88 37.81 6.50
C THR A 513 -5.35 38.71 7.64
N MET A 514 -5.00 38.39 8.90
CA MET A 514 -5.38 39.19 10.07
C MET A 514 -4.59 40.52 10.14
N PRO A 515 -5.16 41.60 10.71
CA PRO A 515 -4.51 42.92 10.77
C PRO A 515 -3.14 42.88 11.46
N VAL A 516 -3.08 42.19 12.61
CA VAL A 516 -1.86 42.00 13.42
C VAL A 516 -0.88 41.03 12.74
N GLY A 517 -1.41 40.01 12.05
CA GLY A 517 -0.62 39.06 11.28
C GLY A 517 0.41 38.25 12.10
N LEU A 518 1.45 37.79 11.42
CA LEU A 518 2.64 37.17 12.00
C LEU A 518 3.75 38.21 12.27
N HIS A 519 3.38 39.48 12.45
CA HIS A 519 4.29 40.59 12.74
C HIS A 519 5.49 40.66 11.77
N THR A 520 6.72 40.56 12.31
CA THR A 520 7.98 40.66 11.56
C THR A 520 8.22 39.48 10.62
N MET A 521 7.49 38.37 10.79
CA MET A 521 7.66 37.15 10.00
C MET A 521 6.78 37.10 8.75
N ASN A 522 5.89 38.08 8.53
CA ASN A 522 4.98 38.11 7.38
C ASN A 522 5.72 37.91 6.03
N LEU A 523 6.73 38.74 5.75
CA LEU A 523 7.49 38.68 4.50
C LEU A 523 8.30 37.38 4.38
N PHE A 524 8.84 36.90 5.50
CA PHE A 524 9.57 35.64 5.52
C PHE A 524 8.66 34.48 5.12
N VAL A 525 7.49 34.34 5.75
CA VAL A 525 6.57 33.23 5.50
C VAL A 525 6.04 33.26 4.06
N VAL A 526 5.62 34.43 3.58
CA VAL A 526 5.15 34.58 2.19
C VAL A 526 6.23 34.17 1.21
N ARG A 527 7.45 34.66 1.40
CA ARG A 527 8.59 34.31 0.55
C ARG A 527 8.90 32.81 0.64
N ASP A 528 9.06 32.27 1.84
CA ASP A 528 9.44 30.88 2.05
C ASP A 528 8.44 29.90 1.42
N VAL A 529 7.14 30.14 1.64
CA VAL A 529 6.08 29.31 1.08
C VAL A 529 6.03 29.41 -0.45
N ILE A 530 6.03 30.63 -1.01
CA ILE A 530 6.00 30.83 -2.46
C ILE A 530 7.21 30.18 -3.14
N TYR A 531 8.42 30.40 -2.62
CA TYR A 531 9.62 29.84 -3.21
C TYR A 531 9.65 28.31 -3.12
N THR A 532 9.20 27.74 -1.99
CA THR A 532 9.06 26.29 -1.84
C THR A 532 8.08 25.72 -2.87
N LEU A 533 6.88 26.32 -3.02
CA LEU A 533 5.89 25.88 -3.99
C LEU A 533 6.38 26.00 -5.44
N ILE A 534 7.01 27.12 -5.81
CA ILE A 534 7.60 27.31 -7.14
C ILE A 534 8.69 26.27 -7.41
N HIS A 535 9.54 25.99 -6.42
CA HIS A 535 10.58 24.99 -6.56
C HIS A 535 10.00 23.59 -6.78
N LEU A 536 8.96 23.22 -6.02
CA LEU A 536 8.25 21.95 -6.18
C LEU A 536 7.54 21.82 -7.54
N LEU A 537 6.95 22.91 -8.06
CA LEU A 537 6.30 22.93 -9.37
C LEU A 537 7.24 22.60 -10.54
N ARG A 538 8.54 22.90 -10.40
CA ARG A 538 9.56 22.54 -11.41
C ARG A 538 9.79 21.03 -11.51
N GLY A 539 9.40 20.26 -10.51
CA GLY A 539 9.65 18.81 -10.43
C GLY A 539 8.71 17.94 -11.27
N GLY A 540 7.53 18.44 -11.66
CA GLY A 540 6.51 17.67 -12.40
C GLY A 540 5.98 16.44 -11.65
N GLY A 541 5.12 15.64 -12.31
CA GLY A 541 4.59 14.38 -11.79
C GLY A 541 3.23 14.50 -11.08
N LEU A 542 2.91 13.54 -10.19
CA LEU A 542 1.60 13.47 -9.51
C LEU A 542 1.32 14.67 -8.60
N LEU A 543 2.37 15.41 -8.20
CA LEU A 543 2.24 16.61 -7.38
C LEU A 543 1.76 17.85 -8.14
N PHE A 544 1.84 17.86 -9.48
CA PHE A 544 1.66 19.09 -10.26
C PHE A 544 0.28 19.72 -10.06
N ASP A 545 -0.79 18.94 -10.23
CA ASP A 545 -2.17 19.43 -10.05
C ASP A 545 -2.45 19.87 -8.60
N PRO A 546 -2.12 19.08 -7.56
CA PRO A 546 -2.23 19.51 -6.16
C PRO A 546 -1.49 20.82 -5.86
N LEU A 547 -0.25 20.95 -6.35
CA LEU A 547 0.60 22.12 -6.12
C LEU A 547 0.00 23.38 -6.76
N CYS A 548 -0.48 23.29 -8.00
CA CYS A 548 -1.09 24.41 -8.71
C CYS A 548 -2.34 24.92 -7.97
N HIS A 549 -3.21 24.00 -7.51
CA HIS A 549 -4.41 24.37 -6.75
C HIS A 549 -4.07 25.06 -5.43
N PHE A 550 -3.17 24.45 -4.64
CA PHE A 550 -2.77 25.04 -3.37
C PHE A 550 -2.02 26.37 -3.55
N PHE A 551 -1.15 26.48 -4.54
CA PHE A 551 -0.45 27.72 -4.87
C PHE A 551 -1.44 28.84 -5.22
N HIS A 552 -2.42 28.56 -6.08
CA HIS A 552 -3.48 29.51 -6.40
C HIS A 552 -4.26 29.92 -5.15
N ARG A 553 -4.70 28.95 -4.33
CA ARG A 553 -5.41 29.20 -3.07
C ARG A 553 -4.61 30.13 -2.14
N PHE A 554 -3.35 29.78 -1.87
CA PHE A 554 -2.46 30.54 -0.99
C PHE A 554 -2.29 32.00 -1.47
N CYS A 555 -2.03 32.19 -2.78
CA CYS A 555 -1.94 33.52 -3.36
C CYS A 555 -3.27 34.29 -3.29
N SER A 556 -4.39 33.65 -3.60
CA SER A 556 -5.73 34.27 -3.53
C SER A 556 -6.10 34.72 -2.12
N MET A 557 -5.67 34.01 -1.08
CA MET A 557 -5.91 34.40 0.31
C MET A 557 -5.08 35.62 0.72
N ILE A 558 -3.81 35.68 0.33
CA ILE A 558 -2.87 36.67 0.89
C ILE A 558 -2.86 37.98 0.08
N LEU A 559 -2.99 37.91 -1.26
CA LEU A 559 -2.88 39.08 -2.14
C LEU A 559 -3.90 40.20 -1.83
N PRO A 560 -5.19 39.92 -1.55
CA PRO A 560 -6.16 40.97 -1.22
C PRO A 560 -5.79 41.75 0.04
N SER A 561 -5.20 41.09 1.03
CA SER A 561 -4.88 41.66 2.34
C SER A 561 -3.48 42.29 2.42
N ARG A 562 -2.58 41.98 1.48
CA ARG A 562 -1.15 42.36 1.53
C ARG A 562 -0.60 42.96 0.24
N SER A 563 -1.46 43.43 -0.67
CA SER A 563 -1.11 44.10 -1.94
C SER A 563 -0.19 45.34 -1.81
N VAL A 564 0.00 45.86 -0.60
CA VAL A 564 0.87 47.01 -0.28
C VAL A 564 2.28 46.58 0.17
N CYS A 565 2.51 45.29 0.48
CA CYS A 565 3.77 44.77 1.02
C CYS A 565 4.55 43.83 0.08
N LEU A 566 3.97 43.47 -1.07
CA LEU A 566 4.62 42.75 -2.18
C LEU A 566 4.96 43.75 -3.28
#